data_AF-A0A3E2TDJ5-F1
#
_entry.id   AF-A0A3E2TDJ5-F1
#
_cell.length_a   1.000
_cell.length_b   1.000
_cell.length_c   1.000
_cell.angle_alpha   90.00
_cell.angle_beta   90.00
_cell.angle_gamma   90.00
#
_symmetry.space_group_name_H-M   'P 1'
#
loop_
_entity.id
_entity.type
_entity.pdbx_description
1 polymer ?
#
loop_
_entity_poly.entity_id
_entity_poly.type
_entity_poly.pdbx_seq_one_letter_code
_entity_poly.pdbx_strand_id
1 'polypeptide(L)'
;MKRISEITRRDVFNLFLYGIDKNTDFGTELLHYNYSGKLSELDFLKRIYNLEQLPSYDGRYLNAEGDIWQHTVNNDDYQKGWAFDDERFKLSNGDDEIFLKFLCAVFHPAVREERGCWQECLISVNELLRMDGYELYPSGKISGRDIYNWREYNDNEIDVFVPFSQRNEKAIRAHSLKLYICMKARNQICALFEKYNDVYRETNETGFQYDVTTEEYVFRDISCFYEPRCYNRSSKYVRTRDMKQFILHNSPFCVFDAIELYFRYNADNNYSKEMNALLVRQAIGYQLIQGKLKCTVETSLSENTIAAIPEKGLKELVTDAENYYRDGNKQIAVEKLWDAFERLKTYYSPKLDKKNSANKVVETMSHKEPHFQKLYEDEFKVLTEIGNGFRIRHHETTQTDITDDRQYDYFYQRCHALISTAILYLEESVKSEAE
;
A
#
# COMPACT_ATOMS: atom_id res chain seq x y z
N MET A 1 24.81 -2.12 3.25
CA MET A 1 23.56 -1.50 2.79
C MET A 1 22.81 -0.96 4.00
N LYS A 2 22.45 0.34 3.99
CA LYS A 2 21.83 1.04 5.12
C LYS A 2 20.76 2.03 4.63
N ARG A 3 19.55 1.52 4.39
CA ARG A 3 18.31 2.31 4.30
C ARG A 3 17.48 2.20 5.58
N ILE A 4 17.54 1.06 6.30
CA ILE A 4 16.76 0.89 7.54
C ILE A 4 17.31 1.81 8.64
N SER A 5 16.48 2.76 9.03
CA SER A 5 16.78 3.79 10.01
C SER A 5 16.90 3.22 11.44
N GLU A 6 17.62 3.95 12.29
CA GLU A 6 17.69 3.67 13.73
C GLU A 6 16.30 3.68 14.38
N ILE A 7 15.41 4.55 13.90
CA ILE A 7 14.01 4.68 14.35
C ILE A 7 13.25 3.39 14.06
N THR A 8 13.27 2.90 12.82
CA THR A 8 12.62 1.64 12.44
C THR A 8 13.18 0.44 13.19
N ARG A 9 14.51 0.36 13.41
CA ARG A 9 15.13 -0.71 14.19
C ARG A 9 14.64 -0.69 15.65
N ARG A 10 14.71 0.47 16.29
CA ARG A 10 14.19 0.70 17.65
C ARG A 10 12.71 0.33 17.76
N ASP A 11 11.88 0.78 16.83
CA ASP A 11 10.44 0.59 16.91
C ASP A 11 10.03 -0.86 16.61
N VAL A 12 10.76 -1.58 15.75
CA VAL A 12 10.64 -3.04 15.62
C VAL A 12 11.05 -3.77 16.90
N PHE A 13 12.14 -3.36 17.57
CA PHE A 13 12.49 -3.91 18.88
C PHE A 13 11.39 -3.63 19.93
N ASN A 14 10.79 -2.44 19.91
CA ASN A 14 9.70 -2.08 20.81
C ASN A 14 8.48 -3.02 20.67
N LEU A 15 8.14 -3.48 19.45
CA LEU A 15 7.07 -4.48 19.25
C LEU A 15 7.36 -5.80 19.98
N PHE A 16 8.60 -6.28 19.94
CA PHE A 16 9.03 -7.50 20.65
C PHE A 16 9.19 -7.30 22.17
N LEU A 17 9.58 -6.10 22.62
CA LEU A 17 9.81 -5.79 24.04
C LEU A 17 8.52 -5.51 24.81
N TYR A 18 7.63 -4.72 24.23
CA TYR A 18 6.47 -4.15 24.92
C TYR A 18 5.14 -4.70 24.40
N GLY A 19 5.11 -5.22 23.17
CA GLY A 19 3.90 -5.74 22.52
C GLY A 19 3.26 -4.76 21.54
N ILE A 20 2.03 -5.08 21.15
CA ILE A 20 1.29 -4.42 20.06
C ILE A 20 -0.14 -4.14 20.52
N ASP A 21 -0.56 -2.88 20.44
CA ASP A 21 -1.89 -2.42 20.82
C ASP A 21 -2.94 -2.78 19.74
N LYS A 22 -3.68 -3.87 19.95
CA LYS A 22 -4.78 -4.28 19.07
C LYS A 22 -6.09 -3.68 19.56
N ASN A 23 -6.65 -2.74 18.79
CA ASN A 23 -7.93 -2.13 19.12
C ASN A 23 -9.10 -3.08 18.81
N THR A 24 -9.97 -3.30 19.80
CA THR A 24 -11.18 -4.13 19.71
C THR A 24 -12.42 -3.33 20.09
N ASP A 25 -13.62 -3.87 19.82
CA ASP A 25 -14.90 -3.27 20.25
C ASP A 25 -15.01 -3.04 21.78
N PHE A 26 -14.18 -3.71 22.57
CA PHE A 26 -14.21 -3.68 24.04
C PHE A 26 -13.03 -2.88 24.66
N GLY A 27 -12.16 -2.30 23.83
CA GLY A 27 -10.94 -1.60 24.23
C GLY A 27 -9.69 -2.15 23.55
N THR A 28 -8.53 -1.66 23.97
CA THR A 28 -7.23 -2.07 23.43
C THR A 28 -6.71 -3.32 24.15
N GLU A 29 -6.38 -4.36 23.39
CA GLU A 29 -5.74 -5.60 23.84
C GLU A 29 -4.24 -5.54 23.51
N LEU A 30 -3.38 -5.72 24.52
CA LEU A 30 -1.92 -5.74 24.32
C LEU A 30 -1.46 -7.15 23.93
N LEU A 31 -1.13 -7.34 22.66
CA LEU A 31 -0.58 -8.60 22.14
C LEU A 31 0.93 -8.66 22.35
N HIS A 32 1.45 -9.75 22.90
CA HIS A 32 2.89 -9.94 23.10
C HIS A 32 3.43 -11.13 22.31
N TYR A 33 4.40 -10.87 21.44
CA TYR A 33 5.08 -11.88 20.64
C TYR A 33 6.60 -11.79 20.87
N ASN A 34 7.21 -12.86 21.38
CA ASN A 34 8.65 -12.92 21.60
C ASN A 34 9.38 -13.22 20.27
N TYR A 35 10.53 -12.58 20.04
CA TYR A 35 11.33 -12.77 18.84
C TYR A 35 11.89 -14.20 18.71
N SER A 36 12.15 -14.89 19.83
CA SER A 36 12.51 -16.33 19.84
C SER A 36 11.32 -17.28 19.61
N GLY A 37 10.09 -16.75 19.50
CA GLY A 37 8.85 -17.52 19.32
C GLY A 37 8.63 -18.52 20.45
N LYS A 38 8.64 -19.81 20.13
CA LYS A 38 8.52 -20.94 21.08
C LYS A 38 9.86 -21.55 21.51
N LEU A 39 10.99 -20.98 21.08
CA LEU A 39 12.34 -21.42 21.43
C LEU A 39 12.91 -20.59 22.58
N SER A 40 13.93 -21.12 23.26
CA SER A 40 14.78 -20.27 24.11
C SER A 40 15.52 -19.24 23.25
N GLU A 41 15.93 -18.11 23.84
CA GLU A 41 16.74 -17.11 23.12
C GLU A 41 18.04 -17.74 22.58
N LEU A 42 18.69 -18.59 23.36
CA LEU A 42 19.89 -19.33 22.96
C LEU A 42 19.63 -20.26 21.75
N ASP A 43 18.60 -21.10 21.80
CA ASP A 43 18.27 -22.03 20.71
C ASP A 43 17.83 -21.30 19.44
N PHE A 44 17.20 -20.13 19.58
CA PHE A 44 16.88 -19.25 18.47
C PHE A 44 18.13 -18.61 17.86
N LEU A 45 19.02 -18.02 18.66
CA LEU A 45 20.25 -17.37 18.20
C LEU A 45 21.18 -18.36 17.49
N LYS A 46 21.26 -19.61 17.95
CA LYS A 46 21.97 -20.73 17.28
C LYS A 46 21.49 -21.02 15.85
N ARG A 47 20.29 -20.58 15.46
CA ARG A 47 19.77 -20.74 14.07
C ARG A 47 20.30 -19.67 13.11
N ILE A 48 20.87 -18.59 13.64
CA ILE A 48 21.31 -17.40 12.88
C ILE A 48 22.83 -17.26 12.98
N TYR A 49 23.39 -17.50 14.15
CA TYR A 49 24.79 -17.23 14.49
C TYR A 49 25.51 -18.51 14.93
N ASN A 50 26.76 -18.69 14.49
CA ASN A 50 27.64 -19.70 15.07
C ASN A 50 28.23 -19.17 16.38
N LEU A 51 27.49 -19.38 17.48
CA LEU A 51 27.84 -18.88 18.82
C LEU A 51 29.15 -19.46 19.36
N GLU A 52 29.59 -20.63 18.88
CA GLU A 52 30.88 -21.21 19.27
C GLU A 52 32.09 -20.43 18.73
N GLN A 53 31.91 -19.69 17.63
CA GLN A 53 32.94 -18.90 16.95
C GLN A 53 32.89 -17.40 17.31
N LEU A 54 31.89 -16.97 18.08
CA LEU A 54 31.77 -15.60 18.58
C LEU A 54 32.44 -15.48 19.95
N PRO A 55 33.07 -14.33 20.28
CA PRO A 55 33.73 -14.14 21.55
C PRO A 55 32.73 -14.12 22.71
N SER A 56 33.15 -14.63 23.86
CA SER A 56 32.48 -14.33 25.13
C SER A 56 32.70 -12.87 25.52
N TYR A 57 31.71 -12.24 26.16
CA TYR A 57 31.89 -10.97 26.87
C TYR A 57 32.20 -11.15 28.36
N ASP A 58 31.95 -12.34 28.90
CA ASP A 58 32.50 -12.78 30.17
C ASP A 58 33.73 -13.68 29.97
N GLY A 59 34.92 -13.20 30.35
CA GLY A 59 36.18 -13.94 30.23
C GLY A 59 36.28 -15.25 31.03
N ARG A 60 35.25 -15.62 31.79
CA ARG A 60 35.10 -16.96 32.39
C ARG A 60 34.71 -18.05 31.37
N TYR A 61 34.12 -17.67 30.23
CA TYR A 61 33.61 -18.60 29.21
C TYR A 61 34.41 -18.51 27.90
N LEU A 62 34.49 -19.63 27.19
CA LEU A 62 35.34 -19.78 25.99
C LEU A 62 34.80 -19.01 24.77
N ASN A 63 33.49 -18.90 24.66
CA ASN A 63 32.78 -18.37 23.50
C ASN A 63 31.39 -17.82 23.91
N ALA A 64 30.70 -17.17 22.97
CA ALA A 64 29.39 -16.60 23.21
C ALA A 64 28.35 -17.66 23.61
N GLU A 65 28.47 -18.91 23.15
CA GLU A 65 27.53 -19.97 23.55
C GLU A 65 27.55 -20.24 25.06
N GLY A 66 28.74 -20.43 25.66
CA GLY A 66 28.85 -20.68 27.10
C GLY A 66 28.44 -19.49 27.96
N ASP A 67 28.78 -18.28 27.50
CA ASP A 67 28.39 -16.98 28.08
C ASP A 67 26.87 -16.82 28.14
N ILE A 68 26.23 -16.87 26.97
CA ILE A 68 24.77 -16.72 26.84
C ILE A 68 24.05 -17.84 27.58
N TRP A 69 24.51 -19.10 27.50
CA TRP A 69 23.90 -20.20 28.26
C TRP A 69 23.97 -19.97 29.78
N GLN A 70 25.12 -19.56 30.31
CA GLN A 70 25.24 -19.27 31.74
C GLN A 70 24.23 -18.22 32.17
N HIS A 71 24.16 -17.12 31.41
CA HIS A 71 23.40 -15.94 31.81
C HIS A 71 21.89 -16.05 31.53
N THR A 72 21.47 -16.63 30.40
CA THR A 72 20.04 -16.77 30.03
C THR A 72 19.40 -18.10 30.43
N VAL A 73 20.16 -19.11 30.88
CA VAL A 73 19.60 -20.44 31.26
C VAL A 73 19.96 -20.85 32.68
N ASN A 74 21.17 -20.56 33.17
CA ASN A 74 21.59 -20.96 34.52
C ASN A 74 21.39 -19.86 35.58
N ASN A 75 21.49 -18.58 35.20
CA ASN A 75 21.38 -17.45 36.13
C ASN A 75 20.07 -16.65 36.01
N ASP A 76 19.56 -16.45 34.80
CA ASP A 76 18.46 -15.52 34.47
C ASP A 76 18.76 -14.07 34.92
N ASP A 77 19.96 -13.58 34.59
CA ASP A 77 20.52 -12.29 35.04
C ASP A 77 20.80 -11.27 33.91
N TYR A 78 20.55 -11.63 32.65
CA TYR A 78 20.52 -10.69 31.51
C TYR A 78 19.22 -9.87 31.46
N GLN A 79 19.27 -8.67 30.88
CA GLN A 79 18.10 -7.79 30.76
C GLN A 79 17.19 -8.19 29.58
N LYS A 80 15.87 -7.98 29.71
CA LYS A 80 14.92 -8.24 28.61
C LYS A 80 15.31 -7.42 27.38
N GLY A 81 15.65 -8.09 26.28
CA GLY A 81 16.07 -7.45 25.03
C GLY A 81 17.58 -7.35 24.80
N TRP A 82 18.42 -7.87 25.71
CA TRP A 82 19.89 -7.79 25.63
C TRP A 82 20.47 -8.08 24.24
N ALA A 83 19.90 -9.04 23.50
CA ALA A 83 20.35 -9.43 22.17
C ALA A 83 20.20 -8.33 21.09
N PHE A 84 19.35 -7.32 21.29
CA PHE A 84 19.20 -6.20 20.35
C PHE A 84 20.38 -5.21 20.41
N ASP A 85 20.97 -5.06 21.60
CA ASP A 85 22.13 -4.19 21.87
C ASP A 85 23.47 -4.95 21.87
N ASP A 86 23.45 -6.29 21.70
CA ASP A 86 24.66 -7.11 21.63
C ASP A 86 25.40 -6.94 20.29
N GLU A 87 26.54 -6.26 20.36
CA GLU A 87 27.49 -5.98 19.27
C GLU A 87 28.00 -7.24 18.53
N ARG A 88 27.83 -8.45 19.08
CA ARG A 88 28.11 -9.72 18.39
C ARG A 88 27.08 -9.99 17.28
N PHE A 89 25.84 -9.55 17.47
CA PHE A 89 24.71 -9.80 16.56
C PHE A 89 24.45 -8.64 15.60
N LYS A 90 24.88 -7.41 15.96
CA LYS A 90 24.87 -6.20 15.10
C LYS A 90 23.47 -5.80 14.62
N LEU A 91 22.43 -6.07 15.41
CA LEU A 91 21.04 -5.82 15.04
C LEU A 91 20.71 -4.31 15.04
N SER A 92 21.22 -3.57 16.02
CA SER A 92 21.07 -2.12 16.14
C SER A 92 21.92 -1.34 15.13
N ASN A 93 23.20 -1.72 14.95
CA ASN A 93 24.19 -0.89 14.23
C ASN A 93 24.73 -1.48 12.90
N GLY A 94 24.40 -2.72 12.55
CA GLY A 94 24.94 -3.43 11.39
C GLY A 94 24.31 -3.06 10.04
N ASP A 95 24.62 -3.82 9.01
CA ASP A 95 23.95 -3.74 7.70
C ASP A 95 22.49 -4.23 7.77
N ASP A 96 21.65 -3.70 6.88
CA ASP A 96 20.22 -4.07 6.78
C ASP A 96 20.02 -5.57 6.59
N GLU A 97 20.87 -6.23 5.81
CA GLU A 97 20.80 -7.67 5.53
C GLU A 97 20.90 -8.54 6.80
N ILE A 98 21.65 -8.11 7.82
CA ILE A 98 21.78 -8.85 9.10
C ILE A 98 20.45 -8.78 9.85
N PHE A 99 19.88 -7.59 9.97
CA PHE A 99 18.61 -7.33 10.64
C PHE A 99 17.43 -7.98 9.91
N LEU A 100 17.38 -7.90 8.58
CA LEU A 100 16.35 -8.55 7.77
C LEU A 100 16.43 -10.09 7.85
N LYS A 101 17.63 -10.69 7.86
CA LYS A 101 17.81 -12.13 8.10
C LYS A 101 17.35 -12.55 9.50
N PHE A 102 17.64 -11.75 10.52
CA PHE A 102 17.14 -11.98 11.88
C PHE A 102 15.60 -12.00 11.88
N LEU A 103 14.93 -11.01 11.28
CA LEU A 103 13.46 -10.98 11.23
C LEU A 103 12.87 -12.14 10.41
N CYS A 104 13.51 -12.57 9.32
CA CYS A 104 13.11 -13.78 8.58
C CYS A 104 13.19 -15.04 9.46
N ALA A 105 14.16 -15.13 10.37
CA ALA A 105 14.25 -16.21 11.35
C ALA A 105 13.16 -16.12 12.43
N VAL A 106 12.84 -14.92 12.93
CA VAL A 106 11.77 -14.67 13.92
C VAL A 106 10.42 -15.21 13.42
N PHE A 107 10.09 -14.99 12.15
CA PHE A 107 8.83 -15.43 11.54
C PHE A 107 8.90 -16.79 10.82
N HIS A 108 9.97 -17.56 11.01
CA HIS A 108 10.11 -18.89 10.44
C HIS A 108 9.19 -19.91 11.15
N PRO A 109 8.49 -20.83 10.44
CA PRO A 109 7.57 -21.82 11.05
C PRO A 109 8.17 -22.73 12.14
N ALA A 110 9.49 -22.93 12.14
CA ALA A 110 10.19 -23.66 13.20
C ALA A 110 10.40 -22.84 14.49
N VAL A 111 10.30 -21.52 14.42
CA VAL A 111 10.51 -20.57 15.53
C VAL A 111 9.17 -20.10 16.09
N ARG A 112 8.31 -19.53 15.24
CA ARG A 112 7.03 -18.92 15.67
C ARG A 112 6.05 -19.94 16.27
N GLU A 113 5.20 -19.46 17.17
CA GLU A 113 4.04 -20.22 17.65
C GLU A 113 2.83 -19.92 16.75
N GLU A 114 2.34 -20.88 15.96
CA GLU A 114 1.31 -20.64 14.95
C GLU A 114 -0.04 -20.23 15.56
N ARG A 115 -0.29 -20.60 16.83
CA ARG A 115 -1.50 -20.24 17.57
C ARG A 115 -1.40 -18.91 18.32
N GLY A 116 -0.23 -18.26 18.27
CA GLY A 116 0.01 -16.92 18.83
C GLY A 116 -0.20 -15.81 17.80
N CYS A 117 -0.05 -14.57 18.24
CA CYS A 117 -0.20 -13.33 17.45
C CYS A 117 0.96 -13.03 16.48
N TRP A 118 1.54 -14.06 15.85
CA TRP A 118 2.70 -13.89 14.98
C TRP A 118 2.34 -13.15 13.68
N GLN A 119 1.09 -13.28 13.21
CA GLN A 119 0.58 -12.56 12.03
C GLN A 119 0.47 -11.07 12.31
N GLU A 120 -0.12 -10.67 13.44
CA GLU A 120 -0.20 -9.25 13.84
C GLU A 120 1.20 -8.65 14.00
N CYS A 121 2.14 -9.40 14.61
CA CYS A 121 3.52 -8.95 14.75
C CYS A 121 4.23 -8.80 13.40
N LEU A 122 4.05 -9.75 12.48
CA LEU A 122 4.57 -9.64 11.11
C LEU A 122 3.99 -8.44 10.36
N ILE A 123 2.70 -8.16 10.53
CA ILE A 123 2.04 -7.00 9.90
C ILE A 123 2.68 -5.70 10.40
N SER A 124 2.76 -5.49 11.72
CA SER A 124 3.36 -4.26 12.26
C SER A 124 4.86 -4.12 11.99
N VAL A 125 5.62 -5.22 11.94
CA VAL A 125 7.02 -5.20 11.47
C VAL A 125 7.10 -4.78 10.00
N ASN A 126 6.24 -5.29 9.13
CA ASN A 126 6.20 -4.89 7.72
C ASN A 126 5.72 -3.45 7.51
N GLU A 127 4.80 -2.94 8.33
CA GLU A 127 4.40 -1.53 8.31
C GLU A 127 5.59 -0.60 8.60
N LEU A 128 6.45 -0.95 9.56
CA LEU A 128 7.67 -0.21 9.86
C LEU A 128 8.75 -0.35 8.78
N LEU A 129 9.04 -1.58 8.31
CA LEU A 129 10.07 -1.84 7.29
C LEU A 129 9.81 -1.11 5.96
N ARG A 130 8.54 -0.95 5.58
CA ARG A 130 8.14 -0.29 4.32
C ARG A 130 8.49 1.19 4.28
N MET A 131 8.51 1.87 5.43
CA MET A 131 8.93 3.27 5.51
C MET A 131 10.37 3.47 5.06
N ASP A 132 11.23 2.46 5.24
CA ASP A 132 12.63 2.43 4.82
C ASP A 132 12.87 1.59 3.55
N GLY A 133 11.80 1.21 2.84
CA GLY A 133 11.89 0.57 1.53
C GLY A 133 12.23 -0.93 1.53
N TYR A 134 11.81 -1.69 2.54
CA TYR A 134 11.85 -3.17 2.53
C TYR A 134 10.55 -3.80 3.02
N GLU A 135 10.36 -5.09 2.73
CA GLU A 135 9.33 -5.91 3.39
C GLU A 135 9.76 -7.39 3.49
N LEU A 136 9.11 -8.11 4.41
CA LEU A 136 9.15 -9.56 4.52
C LEU A 136 7.96 -10.16 3.74
N TYR A 137 8.24 -10.95 2.71
CA TYR A 137 7.24 -11.56 1.82
C TYR A 137 7.27 -13.09 1.90
N PRO A 138 6.15 -13.80 1.65
CA PRO A 138 6.13 -15.25 1.52
C PRO A 138 7.00 -15.69 0.33
N SER A 139 8.11 -16.37 0.62
CA SER A 139 9.09 -16.83 -0.39
C SER A 139 8.99 -18.32 -0.71
N GLY A 140 8.20 -19.06 0.07
CA GLY A 140 7.95 -20.49 -0.11
C GLY A 140 7.16 -21.06 1.07
N LYS A 141 6.96 -22.38 1.09
CA LYS A 141 6.25 -23.08 2.17
C LYS A 141 7.05 -24.30 2.66
N ILE A 142 6.97 -24.58 3.96
CA ILE A 142 7.40 -25.85 4.58
C ILE A 142 6.24 -26.44 5.38
N SER A 143 5.89 -27.71 5.11
CA SER A 143 4.73 -28.38 5.71
C SER A 143 3.43 -27.56 5.62
N GLY A 144 3.21 -26.90 4.48
CA GLY A 144 2.07 -26.01 4.20
C GLY A 144 2.18 -24.57 4.72
N ARG A 145 3.13 -24.29 5.62
CA ARG A 145 3.30 -23.02 6.33
C ARG A 145 4.31 -22.11 5.64
N ASP A 146 3.99 -20.82 5.54
CA ASP A 146 4.80 -19.85 4.81
C ASP A 146 6.14 -19.53 5.47
N ILE A 147 7.21 -19.55 4.67
CA ILE A 147 8.56 -19.08 4.99
C ILE A 147 8.70 -17.67 4.43
N TYR A 148 9.14 -16.74 5.28
CA TYR A 148 9.38 -15.36 4.89
C TYR A 148 10.85 -15.13 4.50
N ASN A 149 11.03 -14.33 3.46
CA ASN A 149 12.32 -13.75 3.09
C ASN A 149 12.11 -12.23 2.86
N TRP A 150 13.19 -11.46 2.74
CA TRP A 150 13.10 -10.01 2.53
C TRP A 150 13.31 -9.61 1.06
N ARG A 151 12.69 -8.50 0.66
CA ARG A 151 12.94 -7.81 -0.62
C ARG A 151 12.91 -6.29 -0.43
N GLU A 152 13.43 -5.54 -1.39
CA GLU A 152 13.15 -4.10 -1.46
C GLU A 152 11.63 -3.89 -1.69
N TYR A 153 11.03 -2.97 -0.94
CA TYR A 153 9.62 -2.65 -1.10
C TYR A 153 9.44 -1.72 -2.30
N ASN A 154 8.66 -2.17 -3.26
CA ASN A 154 8.15 -1.38 -4.37
C ASN A 154 6.63 -1.42 -4.28
N ASP A 155 5.97 -0.27 -4.14
CA ASP A 155 4.52 -0.16 -3.98
C ASP A 155 3.75 -0.76 -5.19
N ASN A 156 4.43 -0.84 -6.34
CA ASN A 156 3.92 -1.46 -7.57
C ASN A 156 4.08 -3.00 -7.63
N GLU A 157 4.78 -3.65 -6.68
CA GLU A 157 5.04 -5.10 -6.67
C GLU A 157 4.58 -5.82 -5.37
N ILE A 158 3.34 -5.54 -4.95
CA ILE A 158 2.43 -6.33 -4.08
C ILE A 158 3.04 -7.59 -3.38
N ASP A 159 3.03 -7.68 -2.04
CA ASP A 159 2.01 -8.47 -1.32
C ASP A 159 2.06 -8.41 0.24
N VAL A 160 1.37 -7.42 0.83
CA VAL A 160 0.49 -7.72 1.99
C VAL A 160 -0.89 -7.17 1.69
N PHE A 161 -1.93 -7.91 2.06
CA PHE A 161 -3.30 -7.55 1.76
C PHE A 161 -3.87 -6.48 2.70
N VAL A 162 -3.56 -5.20 2.46
CA VAL A 162 -4.40 -4.05 2.88
C VAL A 162 -5.86 -4.15 2.36
N PRO A 163 -6.98 -4.49 3.04
CA PRO A 163 -8.31 -4.57 2.39
C PRO A 163 -8.85 -3.19 1.95
N PHE A 164 -9.75 -3.12 0.97
CA PHE A 164 -10.29 -1.85 0.44
C PHE A 164 -10.89 -0.96 1.53
N SER A 165 -11.75 -1.48 2.40
CA SER A 165 -12.39 -0.71 3.48
C SER A 165 -11.38 -0.19 4.51
N GLN A 166 -10.28 -0.91 4.72
CA GLN A 166 -9.24 -0.56 5.68
C GLN A 166 -8.27 0.48 5.09
N ARG A 167 -7.79 0.26 3.85
CA ARG A 167 -6.96 1.23 3.09
C ARG A 167 -7.65 2.60 3.02
N ASN A 168 -8.95 2.60 2.80
CA ASN A 168 -9.75 3.81 2.61
C ASN A 168 -10.44 4.31 3.90
N GLU A 169 -10.12 3.75 5.08
CA GLU A 169 -10.94 3.95 6.28
C GLU A 169 -11.14 5.45 6.61
N LYS A 170 -10.07 6.25 6.55
CA LYS A 170 -10.13 7.70 6.80
C LYS A 170 -11.15 8.40 5.91
N ALA A 171 -11.15 8.10 4.60
CA ALA A 171 -12.06 8.70 3.62
C ALA A 171 -13.50 8.18 3.75
N ILE A 172 -13.67 6.93 4.18
CA ILE A 172 -14.99 6.34 4.49
C ILE A 172 -15.58 6.98 5.75
N ARG A 173 -14.82 7.08 6.84
CA ARG A 173 -15.21 7.77 8.09
C ARG A 173 -15.51 9.25 7.84
N ALA A 174 -14.72 9.93 7.00
CA ALA A 174 -14.95 11.32 6.59
C ALA A 174 -16.13 11.50 5.61
N HIS A 175 -16.76 10.42 5.13
CA HIS A 175 -17.83 10.44 4.12
C HIS A 175 -17.44 11.12 2.79
N SER A 176 -16.14 11.31 2.53
CA SER A 176 -15.63 11.85 1.27
C SER A 176 -15.63 10.80 0.17
N LEU A 177 -15.25 9.56 0.50
CA LEU A 177 -15.40 8.42 -0.40
C LEU A 177 -16.84 7.90 -0.35
N LYS A 178 -17.53 7.92 -1.51
CA LYS A 178 -18.92 7.47 -1.64
C LYS A 178 -19.03 6.36 -2.67
N LEU A 179 -19.48 5.19 -2.21
CA LEU A 179 -19.70 4.00 -3.03
C LEU A 179 -21.14 3.52 -2.84
N TYR A 180 -21.76 3.08 -3.93
CA TYR A 180 -23.08 2.46 -3.92
C TYR A 180 -23.08 1.22 -4.82
N ILE A 181 -23.58 0.11 -4.28
CA ILE A 181 -23.74 -1.16 -5.01
C ILE A 181 -25.20 -1.59 -4.82
N CYS A 182 -25.97 -1.53 -5.90
CA CYS A 182 -27.40 -1.82 -5.87
C CYS A 182 -27.67 -3.31 -5.60
N MET A 183 -28.88 -3.64 -5.13
CA MET A 183 -29.24 -5.02 -4.78
C MET A 183 -29.14 -5.98 -5.98
N LYS A 184 -29.42 -5.51 -7.20
CA LYS A 184 -29.23 -6.28 -8.45
C LYS A 184 -27.75 -6.65 -8.67
N ALA A 185 -26.83 -5.71 -8.47
CA ALA A 185 -25.40 -5.96 -8.58
C ALA A 185 -24.90 -6.91 -7.49
N ARG A 186 -25.31 -6.73 -6.23
CA ARG A 186 -24.96 -7.62 -5.10
C ARG A 186 -25.37 -9.06 -5.36
N ASN A 187 -26.57 -9.31 -5.88
CA ASN A 187 -27.02 -10.66 -6.24
C ASN A 187 -26.20 -11.27 -7.39
N GLN A 188 -25.75 -10.48 -8.37
CA GLN A 188 -24.84 -10.97 -9.42
C GLN A 188 -23.42 -11.23 -8.90
N ILE A 189 -22.95 -10.46 -7.92
CA ILE A 189 -21.66 -10.72 -7.23
C ILE A 189 -21.76 -12.04 -6.46
N CYS A 190 -22.86 -12.30 -5.72
CA CYS A 190 -23.10 -13.58 -5.05
C CYS A 190 -23.07 -14.75 -6.05
N ALA A 191 -23.78 -14.63 -7.18
CA ALA A 191 -23.80 -15.67 -8.22
C ALA A 191 -22.42 -15.90 -8.89
N LEU A 192 -21.56 -14.87 -8.93
CA LEU A 192 -20.19 -14.98 -9.43
C LEU A 192 -19.26 -15.59 -8.38
N PHE A 193 -19.46 -15.33 -7.09
CA PHE A 193 -18.77 -15.99 -5.99
C PHE A 193 -19.16 -17.48 -5.91
N GLU A 194 -20.46 -17.80 -6.01
CA GLU A 194 -20.97 -19.19 -6.10
C GLU A 194 -20.36 -19.97 -7.28
N LYS A 195 -19.98 -19.30 -8.36
CA LYS A 195 -19.26 -19.88 -9.50
C LYS A 195 -17.76 -20.12 -9.24
N TYR A 196 -17.15 -19.29 -8.40
CA TYR A 196 -15.70 -19.26 -8.11
C TYR A 196 -15.40 -19.64 -6.64
N ASN A 197 -16.22 -20.55 -6.10
CA ASN A 197 -16.08 -21.12 -4.77
C ASN A 197 -15.58 -22.57 -4.88
N ASP A 198 -14.27 -22.72 -5.08
CA ASP A 198 -13.61 -24.02 -5.18
C ASP A 198 -13.47 -24.68 -3.80
N VAL A 199 -13.21 -26.00 -3.81
CA VAL A 199 -13.06 -26.84 -2.61
C VAL A 199 -11.64 -27.40 -2.55
N TYR A 200 -10.94 -27.06 -1.47
CA TYR A 200 -9.56 -27.48 -1.19
C TYR A 200 -9.55 -28.47 -0.03
N ARG A 201 -8.46 -29.25 0.13
CA ARG A 201 -8.27 -30.15 1.27
C ARG A 201 -7.21 -29.63 2.21
N GLU A 202 -7.61 -29.36 3.45
CA GLU A 202 -6.70 -29.12 4.56
C GLU A 202 -6.46 -30.40 5.36
N THR A 203 -5.35 -30.44 6.09
CA THR A 203 -5.06 -31.48 7.08
C THR A 203 -4.81 -30.79 8.41
N ASN A 204 -5.54 -31.16 9.46
CA ASN A 204 -5.38 -30.56 10.78
C ASN A 204 -4.13 -31.11 11.51
N GLU A 205 -3.85 -30.58 12.70
CA GLU A 205 -2.72 -31.03 13.54
C GLU A 205 -2.76 -32.52 13.93
N THR A 206 -3.93 -33.17 13.89
CA THR A 206 -4.08 -34.61 14.18
C THR A 206 -4.04 -35.48 12.93
N GLY A 207 -3.65 -34.95 11.77
CA GLY A 207 -3.60 -35.69 10.50
C GLY A 207 -4.97 -35.95 9.86
N PHE A 208 -6.06 -35.37 10.39
CA PHE A 208 -7.40 -35.52 9.84
C PHE A 208 -7.60 -34.56 8.67
N GLN A 209 -8.03 -35.09 7.52
CA GLN A 209 -8.33 -34.31 6.33
C GLN A 209 -9.76 -33.81 6.32
N TYR A 210 -9.95 -32.56 5.93
CA TYR A 210 -11.25 -31.92 5.80
C TYR A 210 -11.26 -30.99 4.58
N ASP A 211 -12.42 -30.90 3.94
CA ASP A 211 -12.63 -30.00 2.80
C ASP A 211 -12.91 -28.57 3.32
N VAL A 212 -12.40 -27.56 2.62
CA VAL A 212 -12.52 -26.12 2.93
C VAL A 212 -12.79 -25.35 1.65
N THR A 213 -13.73 -24.41 1.69
CA THR A 213 -14.16 -23.62 0.53
C THR A 213 -13.37 -22.31 0.35
N THR A 214 -13.35 -21.76 -0.87
CA THR A 214 -12.88 -20.38 -1.11
C THR A 214 -13.58 -19.37 -0.20
N GLU A 215 -14.89 -19.52 0.02
CA GLU A 215 -15.68 -18.67 0.93
C GLU A 215 -15.14 -18.69 2.36
N GLU A 216 -14.80 -19.87 2.89
CA GLU A 216 -14.21 -20.00 4.23
C GLU A 216 -12.81 -19.40 4.31
N TYR A 217 -11.99 -19.56 3.27
CA TYR A 217 -10.69 -18.88 3.19
C TYR A 217 -10.84 -17.36 3.17
N VAL A 218 -11.73 -16.82 2.33
CA VAL A 218 -12.05 -15.38 2.29
C VAL A 218 -12.54 -14.90 3.66
N PHE A 219 -13.36 -15.65 4.38
CA PHE A 219 -13.77 -15.28 5.74
C PHE A 219 -12.64 -15.36 6.78
N ARG A 220 -11.68 -16.29 6.65
CA ARG A 220 -10.46 -16.31 7.49
C ARG A 220 -9.64 -15.04 7.25
N ASP A 221 -9.35 -14.72 5.98
CA ASP A 221 -8.60 -13.52 5.60
C ASP A 221 -9.29 -12.22 6.05
N ILE A 222 -10.61 -12.07 5.88
CA ILE A 222 -11.35 -10.90 6.43
C ILE A 222 -11.18 -10.82 7.95
N SER A 223 -11.24 -11.95 8.66
CA SER A 223 -11.15 -12.02 10.12
C SER A 223 -9.78 -11.61 10.68
N CYS A 224 -8.73 -11.56 9.84
CA CYS A 224 -7.43 -10.97 10.22
C CYS A 224 -7.48 -9.45 10.37
N PHE A 225 -8.47 -8.78 9.77
CA PHE A 225 -8.59 -7.31 9.78
C PHE A 225 -9.78 -6.81 10.60
N TYR A 226 -10.94 -7.46 10.51
CA TYR A 226 -12.14 -7.09 11.29
C TYR A 226 -13.11 -8.28 11.43
N GLU A 227 -13.96 -8.28 12.47
CA GLU A 227 -14.96 -9.35 12.62
C GLU A 227 -16.00 -9.28 11.47
N PRO A 228 -16.21 -10.35 10.68
CA PRO A 228 -17.20 -10.36 9.61
C PRO A 228 -18.63 -10.23 10.17
N ARG A 229 -19.30 -9.14 9.81
CA ARG A 229 -20.64 -8.76 10.28
C ARG A 229 -21.55 -8.34 9.13
N CYS A 230 -22.86 -8.42 9.33
CA CYS A 230 -23.86 -7.86 8.40
C CYS A 230 -25.13 -7.44 9.15
N TYR A 231 -26.00 -6.65 8.51
CA TYR A 231 -27.31 -6.33 9.05
C TYR A 231 -28.27 -7.52 8.89
N ASN A 232 -28.88 -7.96 10.00
CA ASN A 232 -29.91 -8.99 9.96
C ASN A 232 -31.31 -8.40 9.64
N ARG A 233 -32.33 -9.27 9.57
CA ARG A 233 -33.74 -8.89 9.29
C ARG A 233 -34.36 -7.90 10.29
N SER A 234 -33.71 -7.65 11.43
CA SER A 234 -34.12 -6.67 12.45
C SER A 234 -33.23 -5.42 12.44
N SER A 235 -32.48 -5.19 11.36
CA SER A 235 -31.51 -4.10 11.19
C SER A 235 -30.42 -4.02 12.26
N LYS A 236 -30.15 -5.13 12.98
CA LYS A 236 -29.01 -5.22 13.90
C LYS A 236 -27.79 -5.70 13.14
N TYR A 237 -26.67 -5.01 13.30
CA TYR A 237 -25.37 -5.42 12.78
C TYR A 237 -24.84 -6.55 13.68
N VAL A 238 -24.68 -7.76 13.14
CA VAL A 238 -24.34 -8.98 13.88
C VAL A 238 -23.29 -9.79 13.12
N ARG A 239 -22.53 -10.63 13.84
CA ARG A 239 -21.55 -11.54 13.22
C ARG A 239 -22.21 -12.45 12.19
N THR A 240 -21.52 -12.67 11.07
CA THR A 240 -21.92 -13.62 10.02
C THR A 240 -20.78 -14.57 9.66
N ARG A 241 -21.12 -15.69 9.05
CA ARG A 241 -20.24 -16.62 8.30
C ARG A 241 -20.90 -17.08 7.00
N ASP A 242 -21.87 -16.30 6.52
CA ASP A 242 -22.64 -16.52 5.30
C ASP A 242 -22.29 -15.35 4.35
N MET A 243 -21.56 -15.65 3.28
CA MET A 243 -21.08 -14.64 2.32
C MET A 243 -22.26 -14.01 1.57
N LYS A 244 -23.35 -14.75 1.36
CA LYS A 244 -24.56 -14.22 0.72
C LYS A 244 -25.21 -13.15 1.61
N GLN A 245 -25.32 -13.36 2.92
CA GLN A 245 -25.77 -12.32 3.85
C GLN A 245 -24.76 -11.17 3.95
N PHE A 246 -23.45 -11.45 3.95
CA PHE A 246 -22.40 -10.42 3.96
C PHE A 246 -22.49 -9.50 2.71
N ILE A 247 -22.61 -10.07 1.52
CA ILE A 247 -22.66 -9.31 0.26
C ILE A 247 -24.01 -8.63 0.03
N LEU A 248 -25.13 -9.22 0.46
CA LEU A 248 -26.46 -8.59 0.33
C LEU A 248 -26.71 -7.51 1.39
N HIS A 249 -26.20 -7.67 2.62
CA HIS A 249 -26.62 -6.87 3.79
C HIS A 249 -25.46 -6.21 4.57
N ASN A 250 -24.34 -5.87 3.92
CA ASN A 250 -23.26 -5.08 4.51
C ASN A 250 -22.92 -3.81 3.71
N SER A 251 -22.09 -2.94 4.29
CA SER A 251 -21.41 -1.81 3.63
C SER A 251 -20.86 -2.20 2.25
N PRO A 252 -21.01 -1.35 1.22
CA PRO A 252 -20.47 -1.65 -0.11
C PRO A 252 -18.94 -1.71 -0.12
N PHE A 253 -18.27 -1.09 0.86
CA PHE A 253 -16.81 -1.21 1.02
C PHE A 253 -16.39 -2.62 1.46
N CYS A 254 -17.20 -3.29 2.30
CA CYS A 254 -16.96 -4.68 2.67
C CYS A 254 -17.27 -5.66 1.53
N VAL A 255 -18.17 -5.30 0.61
CA VAL A 255 -18.36 -6.03 -0.66
C VAL A 255 -17.09 -5.94 -1.52
N PHE A 256 -16.44 -4.78 -1.56
CA PHE A 256 -15.17 -4.60 -2.27
C PHE A 256 -14.03 -5.41 -1.65
N ASP A 257 -13.94 -5.51 -0.32
CA ASP A 257 -12.96 -6.39 0.36
C ASP A 257 -13.09 -7.85 -0.09
N ALA A 258 -14.32 -8.37 -0.13
CA ALA A 258 -14.58 -9.74 -0.58
C ALA A 258 -14.25 -9.91 -2.09
N ILE A 259 -14.52 -8.91 -2.93
CA ILE A 259 -14.15 -8.95 -4.36
C ILE A 259 -12.63 -9.05 -4.54
N GLU A 260 -11.86 -8.27 -3.77
CA GLU A 260 -10.40 -8.31 -3.79
C GLU A 260 -9.81 -9.59 -3.17
N LEU A 261 -10.48 -10.21 -2.19
CA LEU A 261 -10.04 -11.49 -1.60
C LEU A 261 -10.39 -12.70 -2.47
N TYR A 262 -11.56 -12.75 -3.10
CA TYR A 262 -11.90 -13.81 -4.05
C TYR A 262 -10.90 -13.91 -5.22
N PHE A 263 -10.25 -12.79 -5.59
CA PHE A 263 -9.14 -12.80 -6.55
C PHE A 263 -7.96 -13.67 -6.10
N ARG A 264 -7.58 -13.66 -4.81
CA ARG A 264 -6.39 -14.38 -4.31
C ARG A 264 -6.43 -15.86 -4.65
N TYR A 265 -7.61 -16.46 -4.50
CA TYR A 265 -7.87 -17.88 -4.72
C TYR A 265 -8.28 -18.20 -6.16
N ASN A 266 -8.43 -17.18 -7.01
CA ASN A 266 -8.89 -17.28 -8.40
C ASN A 266 -8.03 -16.45 -9.38
N ALA A 267 -6.76 -16.21 -9.06
CA ALA A 267 -5.90 -15.32 -9.86
C ALA A 267 -5.63 -15.88 -11.27
N ASP A 268 -5.45 -17.20 -11.38
CA ASP A 268 -5.26 -17.93 -12.65
C ASP A 268 -6.58 -18.18 -13.41
N ASN A 269 -7.72 -17.90 -12.78
CA ASN A 269 -9.06 -18.13 -13.33
C ASN A 269 -9.60 -16.91 -14.09
N ASN A 270 -10.69 -17.09 -14.85
CA ASN A 270 -11.37 -15.98 -15.55
C ASN A 270 -12.09 -14.98 -14.62
N TYR A 271 -11.94 -15.11 -13.29
CA TYR A 271 -12.61 -14.31 -12.27
C TYR A 271 -12.48 -12.80 -12.50
N SER A 272 -11.26 -12.28 -12.67
CA SER A 272 -11.03 -10.84 -12.88
C SER A 272 -11.75 -10.30 -14.12
N LYS A 273 -11.78 -11.10 -15.19
CA LYS A 273 -12.41 -10.74 -16.46
C LYS A 273 -13.94 -10.68 -16.33
N GLU A 274 -14.53 -11.66 -15.65
CA GLU A 274 -15.98 -11.68 -15.41
C GLU A 274 -16.42 -10.65 -14.37
N MET A 275 -15.62 -10.42 -13.33
CA MET A 275 -15.87 -9.39 -12.33
C MET A 275 -15.83 -7.99 -12.97
N ASN A 276 -14.80 -7.67 -13.76
CA ASN A 276 -14.73 -6.39 -14.46
C ASN A 276 -15.89 -6.22 -15.46
N ALA A 277 -16.26 -7.27 -16.21
CA ALA A 277 -17.43 -7.24 -17.07
C ALA A 277 -18.76 -7.08 -16.29
N LEU A 278 -18.82 -7.49 -15.03
CA LEU A 278 -19.97 -7.28 -14.13
C LEU A 278 -19.99 -5.84 -13.59
N LEU A 279 -18.86 -5.32 -13.10
CA LEU A 279 -18.74 -3.95 -12.57
C LEU A 279 -19.15 -2.91 -13.63
N VAL A 280 -18.59 -3.03 -14.84
CA VAL A 280 -18.95 -2.18 -15.99
C VAL A 280 -20.44 -2.29 -16.35
N ARG A 281 -20.99 -3.52 -16.40
CA ARG A 281 -22.42 -3.75 -16.71
C ARG A 281 -23.37 -3.18 -15.66
N GLN A 282 -22.91 -3.00 -14.42
CA GLN A 282 -23.69 -2.42 -13.32
C GLN A 282 -23.38 -0.92 -13.10
N ALA A 283 -22.59 -0.30 -14.00
CA ALA A 283 -22.13 1.09 -13.90
C ALA A 283 -21.39 1.41 -12.58
N ILE A 284 -20.67 0.43 -12.03
CA ILE A 284 -19.78 0.63 -10.88
C ILE A 284 -18.43 1.09 -11.43
N GLY A 285 -18.04 2.34 -11.13
CA GLY A 285 -16.84 3.00 -11.65
C GLY A 285 -15.52 2.51 -11.04
N TYR A 286 -15.33 1.19 -10.97
CA TYR A 286 -14.13 0.54 -10.44
C TYR A 286 -13.73 -0.65 -11.31
N GLN A 287 -12.42 -0.90 -11.39
CA GLN A 287 -11.84 -2.04 -12.10
C GLN A 287 -10.90 -2.80 -11.16
N LEU A 288 -11.04 -4.12 -11.12
CA LEU A 288 -10.15 -5.04 -10.44
C LEU A 288 -8.89 -5.25 -11.31
N ILE A 289 -7.76 -4.72 -10.84
CA ILE A 289 -6.44 -4.78 -11.48
C ILE A 289 -5.47 -5.35 -10.46
N GLN A 290 -4.78 -6.45 -10.80
CA GLN A 290 -3.81 -7.14 -9.91
C GLN A 290 -4.35 -7.39 -8.48
N GLY A 291 -5.64 -7.75 -8.35
CA GLY A 291 -6.27 -8.01 -7.05
C GLY A 291 -6.68 -6.79 -6.25
N LYS A 292 -6.59 -5.58 -6.81
CA LYS A 292 -7.04 -4.32 -6.18
C LYS A 292 -8.08 -3.61 -7.04
N LEU A 293 -9.12 -3.07 -6.40
CA LEU A 293 -10.13 -2.23 -7.05
C LEU A 293 -9.62 -0.79 -7.13
N LYS A 294 -9.24 -0.36 -8.35
CA LYS A 294 -8.89 1.04 -8.67
C LYS A 294 -10.10 1.75 -9.28
N CYS A 295 -10.20 3.08 -9.12
CA CYS A 295 -11.31 3.86 -9.69
C CYS A 295 -11.15 3.98 -11.22
N THR A 296 -12.26 3.95 -11.98
CA THR A 296 -12.24 4.12 -13.44
C THR A 296 -12.63 5.54 -13.88
N VAL A 297 -12.75 6.47 -12.93
CA VAL A 297 -13.10 7.89 -13.17
C VAL A 297 -11.96 8.82 -12.71
N GLU A 298 -10.78 8.24 -12.43
CA GLU A 298 -9.56 9.02 -12.38
C GLU A 298 -9.19 9.43 -13.82
N THR A 299 -9.29 10.73 -14.10
CA THR A 299 -8.64 11.35 -15.27
C THR A 299 -7.12 11.42 -15.02
N SER A 300 -6.49 10.32 -14.60
CA SER A 300 -5.06 10.27 -14.34
C SER A 300 -4.28 10.04 -15.64
N LEU A 301 -3.10 10.65 -15.74
CA LEU A 301 -2.16 10.37 -16.82
C LEU A 301 -1.66 8.93 -16.66
N SER A 302 -1.70 8.16 -17.75
CA SER A 302 -1.17 6.80 -17.71
C SER A 302 0.32 6.83 -17.34
N GLU A 303 0.78 5.86 -16.55
CA GLU A 303 2.19 5.78 -16.12
C GLU A 303 3.16 5.83 -17.31
N ASN A 304 2.76 5.29 -18.46
CA ASN A 304 3.50 5.37 -19.73
C ASN A 304 3.60 6.82 -20.26
N THR A 305 2.53 7.60 -20.17
CA THR A 305 2.51 9.01 -20.61
C THR A 305 3.35 9.89 -19.69
N ILE A 306 3.30 9.66 -18.37
CA ILE A 306 4.20 10.33 -17.42
C ILE A 306 5.65 9.89 -17.65
N ALA A 307 5.87 8.61 -17.94
CA ALA A 307 7.21 8.08 -18.26
C ALA A 307 7.82 8.73 -19.50
N ALA A 308 7.02 9.08 -20.51
CA ALA A 308 7.46 9.68 -21.76
C ALA A 308 7.84 11.17 -21.68
N ILE A 309 7.49 11.90 -20.61
CA ILE A 309 7.81 13.32 -20.44
C ILE A 309 9.35 13.53 -20.50
N PRO A 310 9.91 14.24 -21.50
CA PRO A 310 11.37 14.37 -21.64
C PRO A 310 11.99 15.37 -20.65
N GLU A 311 11.23 16.39 -20.23
CA GLU A 311 11.71 17.43 -19.32
C GLU A 311 11.55 16.95 -17.87
N LYS A 312 12.68 16.68 -17.22
CA LYS A 312 12.72 16.04 -15.90
C LYS A 312 11.90 16.79 -14.83
N GLY A 313 11.97 18.12 -14.78
CA GLY A 313 11.26 18.90 -13.75
C GLY A 313 9.74 18.84 -13.91
N LEU A 314 9.24 18.95 -15.14
CA LEU A 314 7.83 18.76 -15.48
C LEU A 314 7.36 17.33 -15.11
N LYS A 315 8.18 16.32 -15.38
CA LYS A 315 7.90 14.92 -15.03
C LYS A 315 7.78 14.71 -13.53
N GLU A 316 8.73 15.23 -12.75
CA GLU A 316 8.70 15.17 -11.28
C GLU A 316 7.44 15.86 -10.73
N LEU A 317 7.15 17.09 -11.18
CA LEU A 317 5.98 17.85 -10.71
C LEU A 317 4.62 17.21 -11.07
N VAL A 318 4.49 16.59 -12.24
CA VAL A 318 3.28 15.84 -12.64
C VAL A 318 3.14 14.55 -11.82
N THR A 319 4.25 13.84 -11.56
CA THR A 319 4.27 12.63 -10.72
C THR A 319 3.86 12.94 -9.28
N ASP A 320 4.41 14.01 -8.70
CA ASP A 320 4.04 14.50 -7.37
C ASP A 320 2.55 14.87 -7.32
N ALA A 321 2.06 15.63 -8.30
CA ALA A 321 0.66 16.07 -8.36
C ALA A 321 -0.33 14.89 -8.42
N GLU A 322 -0.03 13.85 -9.20
CA GLU A 322 -0.81 12.60 -9.27
C GLU A 322 -0.80 11.83 -7.94
N ASN A 323 0.37 11.68 -7.32
CA ASN A 323 0.48 10.98 -6.04
C ASN A 323 -0.27 11.73 -4.92
N TYR A 324 -0.06 13.04 -4.75
CA TYR A 324 -0.79 13.82 -3.76
C TYR A 324 -2.31 13.86 -4.03
N TYR A 325 -2.76 13.80 -5.28
CA TYR A 325 -4.20 13.74 -5.59
C TYR A 325 -4.80 12.39 -5.18
N ARG A 326 -4.09 11.29 -5.48
CA ARG A 326 -4.47 9.91 -5.11
C ARG A 326 -4.53 9.71 -3.60
N ASP A 327 -3.59 10.32 -2.87
CA ASP A 327 -3.54 10.33 -1.40
C ASP A 327 -4.61 11.23 -0.76
N GLY A 328 -5.41 11.95 -1.57
CA GLY A 328 -6.42 12.89 -1.12
C GLY A 328 -5.88 14.22 -0.60
N ASN A 329 -4.57 14.48 -0.75
CA ASN A 329 -3.91 15.73 -0.36
C ASN A 329 -4.07 16.81 -1.45
N LYS A 330 -5.33 17.15 -1.72
CA LYS A 330 -5.77 17.94 -2.89
C LYS A 330 -5.13 19.34 -2.97
N GLN A 331 -4.83 19.97 -1.84
CA GLN A 331 -4.16 21.27 -1.81
C GLN A 331 -2.74 21.18 -2.42
N ILE A 332 -1.91 20.24 -1.94
CA ILE A 332 -0.56 20.05 -2.48
C ILE A 332 -0.61 19.53 -3.91
N ALA A 333 -1.58 18.68 -4.24
CA ALA A 333 -1.81 18.22 -5.60
C ALA A 333 -2.04 19.37 -6.60
N VAL A 334 -2.90 20.34 -6.25
CA VAL A 334 -3.20 21.51 -7.09
C VAL A 334 -2.01 22.49 -7.13
N GLU A 335 -1.28 22.66 -6.04
CA GLU A 335 -0.03 23.45 -6.00
C GLU A 335 1.01 22.89 -7.00
N LYS A 336 1.32 21.59 -6.89
CA LYS A 336 2.30 20.89 -7.73
C LYS A 336 1.88 20.85 -9.20
N LEU A 337 0.58 20.71 -9.47
CA LEU A 337 0.04 20.79 -10.82
C LEU A 337 0.14 22.21 -11.43
N TRP A 338 0.00 23.27 -10.62
CA TRP A 338 0.25 24.63 -11.09
C TRP A 338 1.73 24.94 -11.28
N ASP A 339 2.63 24.36 -10.48
CA ASP A 339 4.07 24.38 -10.75
C ASP A 339 4.39 23.65 -12.07
N ALA A 340 3.77 22.50 -12.34
CA ALA A 340 3.87 21.80 -13.62
C ALA A 340 3.37 22.67 -14.79
N PHE A 341 2.27 23.41 -14.62
CA PHE A 341 1.79 24.37 -15.63
C PHE A 341 2.75 25.53 -15.89
N GLU A 342 3.35 26.11 -14.84
CA GLU A 342 4.40 27.13 -14.98
C GLU A 342 5.66 26.57 -15.64
N ARG A 343 6.03 25.32 -15.34
CA ARG A 343 7.15 24.62 -15.96
C ARG A 343 6.88 24.37 -17.44
N LEU A 344 5.70 23.88 -17.81
CA LEU A 344 5.25 23.68 -19.19
C LEU A 344 5.33 24.98 -20.02
N LYS A 345 4.93 26.13 -19.45
CA LYS A 345 5.09 27.44 -20.12
C LYS A 345 6.56 27.80 -20.42
N THR A 346 7.53 27.17 -19.75
CA THR A 346 8.99 27.35 -19.97
C THR A 346 9.68 26.13 -20.60
N TYR A 347 8.93 25.18 -21.19
CA TYR A 347 9.46 23.94 -21.79
C TYR A 347 10.58 24.17 -22.83
N TYR A 348 10.53 25.27 -23.59
CA TYR A 348 11.54 25.61 -24.59
C TYR A 348 12.62 26.61 -24.09
N SER A 349 12.63 26.96 -22.81
CA SER A 349 13.67 27.82 -22.22
C SER A 349 14.97 27.02 -21.97
N PRO A 350 16.16 27.66 -22.06
CA PRO A 350 16.42 29.08 -22.30
C PRO A 350 16.44 29.47 -23.79
N LYS A 351 16.16 28.56 -24.74
CA LYS A 351 16.16 28.88 -26.19
C LYS A 351 15.08 29.92 -26.55
N LEU A 352 13.94 29.86 -25.88
CA LEU A 352 12.85 30.84 -25.94
C LEU A 352 12.57 31.43 -24.55
N ASP A 353 12.16 32.69 -24.48
CA ASP A 353 11.57 33.27 -23.27
C ASP A 353 10.21 32.63 -22.94
N LYS A 354 9.69 32.88 -21.73
CA LYS A 354 8.45 32.28 -21.23
C LYS A 354 7.22 32.54 -22.11
N LYS A 355 7.12 33.69 -22.79
CA LYS A 355 5.98 33.98 -23.68
C LYS A 355 6.11 33.22 -24.99
N ASN A 356 7.28 33.29 -25.62
CA ASN A 356 7.51 32.60 -26.89
C ASN A 356 7.55 31.06 -26.71
N SER A 357 8.01 30.56 -25.55
CA SER A 357 7.93 29.15 -25.17
C SER A 357 6.47 28.69 -25.01
N ALA A 358 5.64 29.41 -24.26
CA ALA A 358 4.22 29.07 -24.11
C ALA A 358 3.47 29.09 -25.46
N ASN A 359 3.69 30.13 -26.28
CA ASN A 359 3.16 30.20 -27.64
C ASN A 359 3.61 29.00 -28.50
N LYS A 360 4.86 28.55 -28.36
CA LYS A 360 5.39 27.40 -29.11
C LYS A 360 4.75 26.07 -28.69
N VAL A 361 4.45 25.87 -27.40
CA VAL A 361 3.65 24.71 -26.93
C VAL A 361 2.26 24.73 -27.57
N VAL A 362 1.59 25.89 -27.58
CA VAL A 362 0.27 26.07 -28.20
C VAL A 362 0.28 25.84 -29.72
N GLU A 363 1.31 26.31 -30.45
CA GLU A 363 1.49 25.98 -31.88
C GLU A 363 1.56 24.47 -32.13
N THR A 364 2.26 23.75 -31.25
CA THR A 364 2.40 22.29 -31.35
C THR A 364 1.07 21.59 -31.06
N MET A 365 0.39 21.94 -29.96
CA MET A 365 -0.91 21.35 -29.58
C MET A 365 -2.04 21.58 -30.60
N SER A 366 -2.00 22.70 -31.31
CA SER A 366 -3.02 23.06 -32.30
C SER A 366 -2.71 22.57 -33.71
N HIS A 367 -1.49 22.08 -33.97
CA HIS A 367 -0.91 21.96 -35.32
C HIS A 367 -1.10 23.22 -36.19
N LYS A 368 -1.21 24.41 -35.56
CA LYS A 368 -1.53 25.71 -36.18
C LYS A 368 -2.93 25.81 -36.81
N GLU A 369 -3.88 24.98 -36.39
CA GLU A 369 -5.30 25.15 -36.72
C GLU A 369 -5.88 26.32 -35.90
N PRO A 370 -6.48 27.37 -36.52
CA PRO A 370 -6.86 28.59 -35.81
C PRO A 370 -7.87 28.45 -34.66
N HIS A 371 -8.82 27.51 -34.71
CA HIS A 371 -9.82 27.34 -33.65
C HIS A 371 -9.20 26.64 -32.43
N PHE A 372 -8.42 25.57 -32.63
CA PHE A 372 -7.67 24.91 -31.57
C PHE A 372 -6.57 25.79 -31.01
N GLN A 373 -5.85 26.55 -31.85
CA GLN A 373 -4.86 27.53 -31.37
C GLN A 373 -5.53 28.53 -30.41
N LYS A 374 -6.62 29.18 -30.84
CA LYS A 374 -7.33 30.13 -29.96
C LYS A 374 -7.86 29.46 -28.68
N LEU A 375 -8.42 28.26 -28.78
CA LEU A 375 -8.94 27.51 -27.62
C LEU A 375 -7.84 27.29 -26.56
N TYR A 376 -6.65 26.89 -26.99
CA TYR A 376 -5.52 26.70 -26.07
C TYR A 376 -4.92 28.03 -25.60
N GLU A 377 -4.86 29.09 -26.43
CA GLU A 377 -4.44 30.44 -25.98
C GLU A 377 -5.36 30.99 -24.88
N ASP A 378 -6.69 30.89 -25.05
CA ASP A 378 -7.67 31.33 -24.06
C ASP A 378 -7.58 30.48 -22.77
N GLU A 379 -7.36 29.17 -22.85
CA GLU A 379 -7.23 28.31 -21.66
C GLU A 379 -5.90 28.52 -20.91
N PHE A 380 -4.76 28.62 -21.61
CA PHE A 380 -3.47 28.98 -21.01
C PHE A 380 -3.56 30.34 -20.28
N LYS A 381 -4.32 31.28 -20.83
CA LYS A 381 -4.60 32.56 -20.19
C LYS A 381 -5.44 32.39 -18.93
N VAL A 382 -6.59 31.70 -19.00
CA VAL A 382 -7.50 31.56 -17.84
C VAL A 382 -6.86 30.77 -16.69
N LEU A 383 -6.08 29.71 -16.95
CA LEU A 383 -5.32 29.03 -15.88
C LEU A 383 -4.23 29.91 -15.26
N THR A 384 -3.66 30.85 -16.02
CA THR A 384 -2.73 31.85 -15.48
C THR A 384 -3.46 32.89 -14.62
N GLU A 385 -4.66 33.31 -15.01
CA GLU A 385 -5.50 34.20 -14.21
C GLU A 385 -5.98 33.53 -12.90
N ILE A 386 -6.38 32.25 -12.95
CA ILE A 386 -6.74 31.45 -11.77
C ILE A 386 -5.54 31.31 -10.82
N GLY A 387 -4.36 30.94 -11.34
CA GLY A 387 -3.14 30.77 -10.54
C GLY A 387 -2.60 32.05 -9.88
N ASN A 388 -3.05 33.21 -10.35
CA ASN A 388 -2.75 34.51 -9.76
C ASN A 388 -3.85 34.98 -8.79
N GLY A 389 -5.12 34.68 -9.06
CA GLY A 389 -6.27 35.14 -8.26
C GLY A 389 -6.63 34.26 -7.05
N PHE A 390 -6.27 32.99 -7.07
CA PHE A 390 -6.47 32.05 -5.96
C PHE A 390 -5.14 31.68 -5.30
N ARG A 391 -5.19 31.37 -4.00
CA ARG A 391 -4.04 31.01 -3.16
C ARG A 391 -3.57 29.58 -3.43
N ILE A 392 -3.06 29.34 -4.64
CA ILE A 392 -2.63 28.01 -5.14
C ILE A 392 -1.13 27.77 -4.94
N ARG A 393 -0.29 28.81 -4.96
CA ARG A 393 1.17 28.69 -4.78
C ARG A 393 1.72 29.75 -3.83
N HIS A 394 1.78 30.99 -4.30
CA HIS A 394 2.15 32.12 -3.45
C HIS A 394 1.07 32.38 -2.38
N HIS A 395 1.44 33.14 -1.36
CA HIS A 395 0.56 33.51 -0.26
C HIS A 395 0.45 35.04 -0.20
N GLU A 396 -0.24 35.62 -1.19
CA GLU A 396 -0.48 37.06 -1.24
C GLU A 396 -1.81 37.41 -0.57
N THR A 397 -1.85 38.49 0.21
CA THR A 397 -3.03 38.93 0.98
C THR A 397 -4.19 39.44 0.12
N THR A 398 -4.00 39.46 -1.20
CA THR A 398 -4.96 39.85 -2.24
C THR A 398 -5.68 38.64 -2.86
N GLN A 399 -5.24 37.42 -2.58
CA GLN A 399 -5.74 36.20 -3.21
C GLN A 399 -6.96 35.62 -2.51
N THR A 400 -7.79 34.88 -3.26
CA THR A 400 -8.93 34.15 -2.72
C THR A 400 -8.47 32.81 -2.14
N ASP A 401 -8.78 32.57 -0.86
CA ASP A 401 -8.58 31.28 -0.20
C ASP A 401 -9.50 30.19 -0.81
N ILE A 402 -8.95 28.99 -1.01
CA ILE A 402 -9.70 27.81 -1.45
C ILE A 402 -10.04 26.99 -0.20
N THR A 403 -11.33 26.82 0.09
CA THR A 403 -11.82 26.31 1.39
C THR A 403 -12.70 25.06 1.29
N ASP A 404 -12.85 24.51 0.08
CA ASP A 404 -13.70 23.36 -0.21
C ASP A 404 -12.96 22.38 -1.13
N ASP A 405 -12.85 21.11 -0.72
CA ASP A 405 -12.22 20.03 -1.51
C ASP A 405 -12.72 19.96 -2.96
N ARG A 406 -13.99 20.31 -3.20
CA ARG A 406 -14.63 20.29 -4.53
C ARG A 406 -14.10 21.40 -5.44
N GLN A 407 -13.59 22.49 -4.87
CA GLN A 407 -12.90 23.55 -5.61
C GLN A 407 -11.51 23.08 -6.01
N TYR A 408 -10.77 22.42 -5.11
CA TYR A 408 -9.49 21.79 -5.45
C TYR A 408 -9.67 20.71 -6.52
N ASP A 409 -10.69 19.85 -6.43
CA ASP A 409 -11.03 18.88 -7.49
C ASP A 409 -11.24 19.56 -8.85
N TYR A 410 -12.03 20.64 -8.89
CA TYR A 410 -12.29 21.39 -10.12
C TYR A 410 -11.01 22.01 -10.70
N PHE A 411 -10.19 22.67 -9.88
CA PHE A 411 -8.92 23.26 -10.33
C PHE A 411 -7.93 22.20 -10.80
N TYR A 412 -7.83 21.07 -10.08
CA TYR A 412 -7.00 19.93 -10.47
C TYR A 412 -7.41 19.41 -11.84
N GLN A 413 -8.65 18.95 -11.98
CA GLN A 413 -9.15 18.33 -13.21
C GLN A 413 -9.04 19.27 -14.43
N ARG A 414 -9.30 20.57 -14.25
CA ARG A 414 -9.18 21.57 -15.32
C ARG A 414 -7.73 21.77 -15.78
N CYS A 415 -6.81 21.98 -14.85
CA CYS A 415 -5.39 22.17 -15.18
C CYS A 415 -4.76 20.88 -15.72
N HIS A 416 -5.16 19.74 -15.16
CA HIS A 416 -4.69 18.42 -15.56
C HIS A 416 -5.04 18.08 -17.01
N ALA A 417 -6.28 18.40 -17.44
CA ALA A 417 -6.71 18.18 -18.82
C ALA A 417 -5.83 18.93 -19.85
N LEU A 418 -5.43 20.17 -19.55
CA LEU A 418 -4.55 20.96 -20.43
C LEU A 418 -3.13 20.37 -20.45
N ILE A 419 -2.54 20.10 -19.29
CA ILE A 419 -1.18 19.56 -19.17
C ILE A 419 -1.08 18.19 -19.86
N SER A 420 -2.07 17.31 -19.63
CA SER A 420 -2.16 15.99 -20.27
C SER A 420 -2.16 16.09 -21.80
N THR A 421 -3.01 16.97 -22.33
CA THR A 421 -3.12 17.21 -23.78
C THR A 421 -1.80 17.75 -24.34
N ALA A 422 -1.15 18.66 -23.62
CA ALA A 422 0.14 19.24 -24.03
C ALA A 422 1.27 18.20 -24.10
N ILE A 423 1.36 17.31 -23.11
CA ILE A 423 2.38 16.26 -23.05
C ILE A 423 2.30 15.33 -24.27
N LEU A 424 1.10 14.89 -24.65
CA LEU A 424 0.89 13.98 -25.78
C LEU A 424 1.40 14.58 -27.11
N TYR A 425 1.00 15.82 -27.42
CA TYR A 425 1.47 16.50 -28.63
C TYR A 425 2.98 16.82 -28.61
N LEU A 426 3.55 17.07 -27.43
CA LEU A 426 5.01 17.25 -27.29
C LEU A 426 5.75 15.93 -27.53
N GLU A 427 5.24 14.79 -27.04
CA GLU A 427 5.81 13.46 -27.29
C GLU A 427 5.81 13.10 -28.78
N GLU A 428 4.70 13.33 -29.49
CA GLU A 428 4.59 13.12 -30.93
C GLU A 428 5.58 13.99 -31.72
N SER A 429 5.71 15.28 -31.35
CA SER A 429 6.65 16.19 -32.01
C SER A 429 8.10 15.72 -31.90
N VAL A 430 8.54 15.24 -30.73
CA VAL A 430 9.91 14.77 -30.49
C VAL A 430 10.21 13.48 -31.27
N LYS A 431 9.22 12.61 -31.49
CA LYS A 431 9.38 11.44 -32.38
C LYS A 431 9.54 11.87 -33.83
N SER A 432 8.72 12.83 -34.29
CA SER A 432 8.78 13.33 -35.68
C SER A 432 10.03 14.16 -36.03
N GLU A 433 10.81 14.59 -35.03
CA GLU A 433 12.13 15.23 -35.21
C GLU A 433 13.31 14.22 -35.14
N ALA A 434 13.03 12.92 -34.93
CA ALA A 434 14.02 11.86 -34.76
C ALA A 434 14.01 10.79 -35.88
N GLU A 435 13.07 10.89 -36.83
CA GLU A 435 12.94 10.04 -38.05
C GLU A 435 13.40 10.80 -39.31
#